data_AF-A0A7X0J415-F1
#
_entry.id   AF-A0A7X0J415-F1
#
_cell.length_a   1.000
_cell.length_b   1.000
_cell.length_c   1.000
_cell.angle_alpha   90.00
_cell.angle_beta   90.00
_cell.angle_gamma   90.00
#
_symmetry.space_group_name_H-M   'P 1'
#
loop_
_entity.id
_entity.type
_entity.pdbx_description
1 polymer ?
#
loop_
_entity_poly.entity_id
_entity_poly.type
_entity_poly.pdbx_seq_one_letter_code
_entity_poly.pdbx_strand_id
1 'polypeptide(L)'
;MKNIKTLFALIAGCILLLTFSIPGSASASLNLLPKQTATATKQAVTVPQKAYTVAEYVAQNGRPPKGYVGGTVFQNREGLLPQGVNYKEYDVNPKVSGQNRGTERIILGDDGSRYYTNDHYQSFTQF
;
A
#
# COMPACT_ATOMS: atom_id res chain seq x y z
N MET A 1 42.28 -8.18 34.09
CA MET A 1 42.54 -6.72 34.04
C MET A 1 43.82 -6.43 33.27
N LYS A 2 43.74 -6.16 31.97
CA LYS A 2 44.74 -5.41 31.19
C LYS A 2 43.99 -4.65 30.10
N ASN A 3 44.20 -3.34 30.09
CA ASN A 3 43.55 -2.33 29.27
C ASN A 3 44.13 -2.35 27.85
N ILE A 4 43.35 -2.01 26.83
CA ILE A 4 43.85 -1.24 25.67
C ILE A 4 42.74 -0.31 25.17
N LYS A 5 43.05 0.97 25.25
CA LYS A 5 42.35 2.12 24.71
C LYS A 5 43.06 2.46 23.39
N THR A 6 42.35 2.48 22.28
CA THR A 6 42.80 3.03 20.98
C THR A 6 41.59 2.99 20.04
N LEU A 7 41.25 3.97 19.21
CA LEU A 7 41.84 5.25 18.89
C LEU A 7 40.76 6.01 18.10
N PHE A 8 40.45 7.25 18.48
CA PHE A 8 39.66 8.17 17.65
C PHE A 8 40.50 8.57 16.43
N ALA A 9 40.04 8.25 15.22
CA ALA A 9 40.68 8.71 13.99
C ALA A 9 39.93 9.94 13.45
N LEU A 10 40.57 11.09 13.71
CA LEU A 10 40.63 12.34 12.96
C LEU A 10 39.65 12.60 11.80
N ILE A 11 38.88 13.67 12.00
CA ILE A 11 38.30 14.53 10.97
C ILE A 11 39.43 15.34 10.32
N ALA A 12 39.64 15.15 9.02
CA ALA A 12 40.26 16.08 8.10
C ALA A 12 39.56 15.80 6.75
N GLY A 13 38.78 16.71 6.17
CA GLY A 13 39.11 18.09 5.86
C GLY A 13 39.42 18.15 4.36
N CYS A 14 38.49 18.66 3.56
CA CYS A 14 38.74 19.45 2.35
C CYS A 14 37.42 19.76 1.66
N ILE A 15 36.90 20.93 2.01
CA ILE A 15 35.93 21.69 1.22
C ILE A 15 36.59 21.98 -0.12
N LEU A 16 36.03 21.45 -1.20
CA LEU A 16 36.28 21.95 -2.55
C LEU A 16 34.97 22.54 -3.08
N LEU A 17 34.87 23.86 -2.95
CA LEU A 17 33.87 24.68 -3.62
C LEU A 17 34.11 24.59 -5.13
N LEU A 18 33.16 23.98 -5.85
CA LEU A 18 32.98 24.22 -7.27
C LEU A 18 31.59 24.82 -7.44
N THR A 19 31.54 26.14 -7.45
CA THR A 19 30.39 26.93 -7.86
C THR A 19 30.18 26.72 -9.35
N PHE A 20 29.27 25.82 -9.72
CA PHE A 20 28.79 25.75 -11.09
C PHE A 20 27.75 26.86 -11.30
N SER A 21 28.09 27.84 -12.12
CA SER A 21 27.14 28.81 -12.68
C SER A 21 25.99 28.08 -13.34
N ILE A 22 24.76 28.39 -12.94
CA ILE A 22 23.54 27.99 -13.64
C ILE A 22 23.09 29.18 -14.50
N PRO A 23 23.24 29.15 -15.83
CA PRO A 23 22.53 30.06 -16.71
C PRO A 23 21.25 29.41 -17.23
N GLY A 24 20.15 30.16 -17.17
CA GLY A 24 19.08 30.03 -18.16
C GLY A 24 17.76 29.43 -17.67
N SER A 25 16.90 30.29 -17.12
CA SER A 25 15.45 30.07 -17.17
C SER A 25 14.98 30.18 -18.62
N ALA A 26 14.64 29.06 -19.24
CA ALA A 26 13.87 29.03 -20.48
C ALA A 26 12.41 28.70 -20.14
N SER A 27 11.57 29.73 -20.16
CA SER A 27 10.11 29.59 -20.18
C SER A 27 9.65 29.52 -21.64
N ALA A 28 9.21 28.35 -22.08
CA ALA A 28 8.36 28.11 -23.24
C ALA A 28 7.99 26.61 -23.21
N SER A 29 6.79 26.13 -23.49
CA SER A 29 5.53 26.73 -23.87
C SER A 29 4.51 25.57 -23.93
N LEU A 30 3.22 25.94 -23.88
CA LEU A 30 2.03 25.14 -24.19
C LEU A 30 1.56 24.13 -23.14
N ASN A 31 0.48 24.54 -22.46
CA ASN A 31 -0.64 23.69 -22.09
C ASN A 31 -0.75 22.43 -22.97
N LEU A 32 -0.40 21.30 -22.41
CA LEU A 32 -1.00 20.03 -22.77
C LEU A 32 -1.74 19.55 -21.52
N LEU A 33 -3.06 19.74 -21.54
CA LEU A 33 -3.99 18.83 -20.88
C LEU A 33 -3.41 17.40 -21.02
N PRO A 34 -3.41 16.57 -19.98
CA PRO A 34 -3.42 15.15 -20.24
C PRO A 34 -4.66 14.87 -21.09
N LYS A 35 -4.37 14.62 -22.36
CA LYS A 35 -5.19 13.99 -23.38
C LYS A 35 -6.13 13.00 -22.69
N GLN A 36 -7.38 13.40 -22.57
CA GLN A 36 -8.49 12.52 -22.24
C GLN A 36 -8.69 11.59 -23.44
N THR A 37 -7.83 10.57 -23.57
CA THR A 37 -8.17 9.37 -24.33
C THR A 37 -9.20 8.61 -23.52
N ALA A 38 -10.45 8.98 -23.74
CA ALA A 38 -11.60 8.15 -23.43
C ALA A 38 -11.51 6.89 -24.29
N THR A 39 -10.79 5.89 -23.82
CA THR A 39 -10.97 4.50 -24.25
C THR A 39 -11.89 3.87 -23.22
N ALA A 40 -13.19 3.86 -23.54
CA ALA A 40 -14.16 3.04 -22.84
C ALA A 40 -13.70 1.58 -22.92
N THR A 41 -13.06 1.10 -21.86
CA THR A 41 -12.62 -0.28 -21.69
C THR A 41 -13.38 -0.86 -20.52
N LYS A 42 -14.02 -2.01 -20.78
CA LYS A 42 -14.58 -2.94 -19.78
C LYS A 42 -13.71 -2.91 -18.51
N GLN A 43 -14.29 -2.40 -17.42
CA GLN A 43 -13.61 -1.92 -16.22
C GLN A 43 -12.49 -2.84 -15.74
N ALA A 44 -11.23 -2.47 -15.99
CA ALA A 44 -10.10 -3.01 -15.26
C ALA A 44 -10.16 -2.43 -13.84
N VAL A 45 -10.79 -3.15 -12.91
CA VAL A 45 -10.80 -2.78 -11.49
C VAL A 45 -9.34 -2.81 -11.02
N THR A 46 -8.73 -1.64 -10.92
CA THR A 46 -7.38 -1.53 -10.38
C THR A 46 -7.50 -1.53 -8.86
N VAL A 47 -6.85 -2.50 -8.19
CA VAL A 47 -6.83 -2.59 -6.73
C VAL A 47 -6.24 -1.29 -6.16
N PRO A 48 -6.92 -0.57 -5.25
CA PRO A 48 -6.48 0.74 -4.78
C PRO A 48 -5.30 0.62 -3.83
N GLN A 49 -4.40 1.62 -3.80
CA GLN A 49 -3.20 1.62 -2.95
C GLN A 49 -3.48 1.34 -1.47
N LYS A 50 -4.63 1.80 -0.96
CA LYS A 50 -5.06 1.55 0.43
C LYS A 50 -5.19 0.05 0.76
N ALA A 51 -5.56 -0.79 -0.20
CA ALA A 51 -5.65 -2.24 -0.01
C ALA A 51 -4.26 -2.84 0.26
N TYR A 52 -3.26 -2.44 -0.53
CA TYR A 52 -1.86 -2.81 -0.31
C TYR A 52 -1.37 -2.34 1.05
N THR A 53 -1.62 -1.08 1.41
CA THR A 53 -1.20 -0.51 2.71
C THR A 53 -1.76 -1.30 3.89
N VAL A 54 -3.04 -1.67 3.86
CA VAL A 54 -3.65 -2.46 4.94
C VAL A 54 -3.12 -3.89 4.94
N ALA A 55 -2.96 -4.52 3.77
CA ALA A 55 -2.39 -5.86 3.67
C ALA A 55 -0.98 -5.95 4.26
N GLU A 56 -0.11 -5.00 3.92
CA GLU A 56 1.25 -4.92 4.45
C GLU A 56 1.27 -4.66 5.96
N TYR A 57 0.39 -3.77 6.45
CA TYR A 57 0.27 -3.54 7.89
C TYR A 57 -0.14 -4.83 8.62
N VAL A 58 -1.13 -5.55 8.10
CA VAL A 58 -1.60 -6.80 8.72
C VAL A 58 -0.53 -7.88 8.67
N ALA A 59 0.21 -8.01 7.57
CA ALA A 59 1.31 -8.96 7.46
C ALA A 59 2.40 -8.72 8.52
N GLN A 60 2.70 -7.44 8.80
CA GLN A 60 3.72 -7.06 9.79
C GLN A 60 3.24 -7.14 11.24
N ASN A 61 1.94 -6.90 11.49
CA ASN A 61 1.42 -6.68 12.85
C ASN A 61 0.43 -7.76 13.33
N GLY A 62 -0.05 -8.63 12.44
CA GLY A 62 -1.06 -9.66 12.75
C GLY A 62 -2.44 -9.12 13.14
N ARG A 63 -2.71 -7.82 12.96
CA ARG A 63 -3.94 -7.13 13.37
C ARG A 63 -4.26 -5.95 12.46
N PRO A 64 -5.52 -5.49 12.37
CA PRO A 64 -5.86 -4.30 11.58
C PRO A 64 -5.20 -3.03 12.15
N PRO A 65 -4.99 -2.00 11.30
CA PRO A 65 -4.59 -0.68 11.76
C PRO A 65 -5.57 -0.10 12.79
N LYS A 66 -5.10 0.79 13.67
CA LYS A 66 -5.97 1.43 14.68
C LYS A 66 -7.13 2.16 13.99
N GLY A 67 -8.36 1.88 14.44
CA GLY A 67 -9.58 2.47 13.88
C GLY A 67 -10.17 1.72 12.69
N TYR A 68 -9.53 0.63 12.24
CA TYR A 68 -10.06 -0.25 11.20
C TYR A 68 -10.70 -1.48 11.84
N VAL A 69 -11.63 -2.12 11.13
CA VAL A 69 -12.27 -3.38 11.55
C VAL A 69 -11.75 -4.52 10.67
N GLY A 70 -11.44 -5.65 11.28
CA GLY A 70 -10.98 -6.84 10.57
C GLY A 70 -10.42 -7.90 11.50
N GLY A 71 -9.90 -8.98 10.90
CA GLY A 71 -9.33 -10.13 11.60
C GLY A 71 -10.33 -11.24 11.89
N THR A 72 -11.60 -11.07 11.47
CA THR A 72 -12.63 -12.11 11.50
C THR A 72 -12.37 -13.14 10.41
N VAL A 73 -12.79 -14.39 10.65
CA VAL A 73 -12.68 -15.47 9.67
C VAL A 73 -13.61 -15.18 8.48
N PHE A 74 -13.05 -15.20 7.28
CA PHE A 74 -13.82 -15.19 6.04
C PHE A 74 -14.12 -16.63 5.64
N GLN A 75 -15.40 -17.00 5.64
CA GLN A 75 -15.82 -18.39 5.51
C GLN A 75 -15.79 -18.93 4.08
N ASN A 76 -15.66 -18.05 3.07
CA ASN A 76 -15.65 -18.43 1.65
C ASN A 76 -16.81 -19.39 1.28
N ARG A 77 -18.03 -19.10 1.77
CA ARG A 77 -19.20 -20.00 1.64
C ARG A 77 -19.61 -20.20 0.18
N GLU A 78 -19.47 -19.15 -0.60
CA GLU A 78 -19.76 -19.10 -2.03
C GLU A 78 -18.66 -19.76 -2.86
N GLY A 79 -17.52 -20.09 -2.24
CA GLY A 79 -16.41 -20.78 -2.89
C GLY A 79 -15.71 -19.98 -3.99
N LEU A 80 -15.76 -18.64 -3.92
CA LEU A 80 -15.17 -17.74 -4.91
C LEU A 80 -13.64 -17.67 -4.80
N LEU A 81 -13.07 -18.04 -3.65
CA LEU A 81 -11.63 -18.16 -3.43
C LEU A 81 -11.21 -19.65 -3.39
N PRO A 82 -9.91 -19.96 -3.61
CA PRO A 82 -9.40 -21.32 -3.46
C PRO A 82 -9.77 -21.94 -2.10
N GLN A 83 -10.17 -23.21 -2.13
CA GLN A 83 -10.53 -23.99 -0.95
C GLN A 83 -9.30 -24.45 -0.17
N GLY A 84 -9.49 -24.77 1.12
CA GLY A 84 -8.42 -25.32 1.98
C GLY A 84 -7.47 -24.28 2.57
N VAL A 85 -7.73 -22.99 2.37
CA VAL A 85 -6.97 -21.86 2.92
C VAL A 85 -7.79 -21.20 4.03
N ASN A 86 -7.14 -20.80 5.14
CA ASN A 86 -7.81 -20.06 6.19
C ASN A 86 -7.73 -18.56 5.89
N TYR A 87 -8.87 -17.97 5.60
CA TYR A 87 -8.95 -16.56 5.26
C TYR A 87 -9.40 -15.69 6.45
N LYS A 88 -8.85 -14.48 6.51
CA LYS A 88 -9.37 -13.39 7.35
C LYS A 88 -9.72 -12.17 6.51
N GLU A 89 -10.78 -11.48 6.88
CA GLU A 89 -11.23 -10.26 6.21
C GLU A 89 -10.83 -8.98 6.97
N TYR A 90 -10.60 -7.90 6.21
CA TYR A 90 -10.26 -6.59 6.76
C TYR A 90 -10.88 -5.46 5.94
N ASP A 91 -11.32 -4.41 6.62
CA ASP A 91 -11.69 -3.15 5.96
C ASP A 91 -10.44 -2.47 5.38
N VAL A 92 -10.62 -1.81 4.23
CA VAL A 92 -9.59 -0.96 3.63
C VAL A 92 -9.75 0.54 3.97
N ASN A 93 -10.83 0.89 4.66
CA ASN A 93 -11.14 2.25 5.12
C ASN A 93 -11.29 2.26 6.65
N PRO A 94 -10.93 3.37 7.34
CA PRO A 94 -11.15 3.48 8.77
C PRO A 94 -12.65 3.52 9.09
N LYS A 95 -13.05 2.97 10.24
CA LYS A 95 -14.42 3.04 10.72
C LYS A 95 -14.75 4.46 11.15
N VAL A 96 -15.82 5.01 10.58
CA VAL A 96 -16.38 6.31 10.97
C VAL A 96 -17.66 6.07 11.78
N SER A 97 -17.78 6.73 12.94
CA SER A 97 -18.97 6.60 13.79
C SER A 97 -20.22 7.08 13.05
N GLY A 98 -21.31 6.31 13.14
CA GLY A 98 -22.57 6.62 12.45
C GLY A 98 -22.57 6.34 10.94
N GLN A 99 -21.50 5.76 10.38
CA GLN A 99 -21.44 5.40 8.96
C GLN A 99 -21.26 3.90 8.76
N ASN A 100 -21.78 3.41 7.63
CA ASN A 100 -21.51 2.05 7.18
C ASN A 100 -20.03 1.89 6.80
N ARG A 101 -19.49 0.68 6.93
CA ARG A 101 -18.07 0.33 6.65
C ARG A 101 -17.71 0.34 5.15
N GLY A 102 -18.65 0.72 4.29
CA GLY A 102 -18.55 0.55 2.83
C GLY A 102 -18.51 -0.92 2.40
N THR A 103 -18.34 -1.13 1.09
CA THR A 103 -18.34 -2.43 0.42
C THR A 103 -16.95 -3.02 0.22
N GLU A 104 -15.91 -2.21 0.37
CA GLU A 104 -14.53 -2.61 0.06
C GLU A 104 -13.89 -3.44 1.18
N ARG A 105 -13.26 -4.56 0.83
CA ARG A 105 -12.53 -5.43 1.76
C ARG A 105 -11.27 -5.98 1.12
N ILE A 106 -10.31 -6.35 1.96
CA ILE A 106 -9.27 -7.33 1.60
C ILE A 106 -9.52 -8.64 2.34
N ILE A 107 -9.21 -9.74 1.67
CA ILE A 107 -9.21 -11.09 2.22
C ILE A 107 -7.78 -11.61 2.14
N LEU A 108 -7.24 -12.02 3.28
CA LEU A 108 -5.86 -12.48 3.40
C LEU A 108 -5.86 -13.94 3.87
N GLY A 109 -5.22 -14.80 3.07
CA GLY A 109 -5.01 -16.22 3.40
C GLY A 109 -3.78 -16.41 4.27
N ASP A 110 -3.79 -17.47 5.08
CA ASP A 110 -2.62 -17.92 5.84
C ASP A 110 -1.51 -18.52 4.95
N ASP A 111 -1.82 -18.83 3.69
CA ASP A 111 -0.89 -19.22 2.63
C ASP A 111 -0.21 -18.02 1.93
N GLY A 112 -0.54 -16.79 2.34
CA GLY A 112 -0.02 -15.55 1.75
C GLY A 112 -0.83 -15.02 0.57
N SER A 113 -1.93 -15.68 0.19
CA SER A 113 -2.84 -15.18 -0.83
C SER A 113 -3.56 -13.90 -0.39
N ARG A 114 -3.82 -12.99 -1.35
CA ARG A 114 -4.47 -11.71 -1.08
C ARG A 114 -5.49 -11.41 -2.16
N TYR A 115 -6.68 -11.02 -1.72
CA TYR A 115 -7.81 -10.70 -2.60
C TYR A 115 -8.45 -9.39 -2.18
N TYR A 116 -8.89 -8.62 -3.15
CA TYR A 116 -9.61 -7.36 -2.96
C TYR A 116 -11.01 -7.49 -3.56
N THR A 117 -12.02 -6.98 -2.85
CA THR A 117 -13.39 -6.81 -3.34
C THR A 117 -13.80 -5.36 -3.12
N ASN A 118 -14.48 -4.76 -4.11
CA ASN A 118 -15.13 -3.45 -3.99
C ASN A 118 -16.67 -3.55 -3.99
N ASP A 119 -17.19 -4.76 -4.12
CA ASP A 119 -18.60 -5.08 -4.35
C ASP A 119 -19.17 -5.97 -3.24
N HIS A 120 -18.56 -5.95 -2.06
CA HIS A 120 -19.03 -6.66 -0.88
C HIS A 120 -19.14 -8.18 -1.11
N TYR A 121 -17.99 -8.78 -1.49
CA TYR A 121 -17.79 -10.22 -1.67
C TYR A 121 -18.45 -10.84 -2.92
N GLN A 122 -18.94 -10.03 -3.87
CA GLN A 122 -19.53 -10.53 -5.11
C GLN A 122 -18.45 -10.96 -6.13
N SER A 123 -17.33 -10.24 -6.16
CA SER A 123 -16.17 -10.59 -6.97
C SER A 123 -14.86 -10.23 -6.27
N PHE A 124 -13.78 -10.86 -6.73
CA PHE A 124 -12.45 -10.69 -6.17
C PHE A 124 -11.40 -10.43 -7.25
N THR A 125 -10.48 -9.53 -6.93
CA THR A 125 -9.24 -9.32 -7.68
C THR A 125 -8.07 -9.74 -6.81
N GLN A 126 -7.28 -10.69 -7.28
CA GLN A 126 -6.05 -11.11 -6.60
C GLN A 126 -4.95 -10.04 -6.79
N PHE A 127 -4.12 -9.80 -5.76
CA PHE A 127 -3.05 -8.80 -5.81
C PHE A 127 -1.83 -9.13 -4.94
#